data_AF-U6M374-F1
#
_entry.id   AF-U6M374-F1
#
_cell.length_a   1.000
_cell.length_b   1.000
_cell.length_c   1.000
_cell.angle_alpha   90.00
_cell.angle_beta   90.00
_cell.angle_gamma   90.00
#
_symmetry.space_group_name_H-M   'P 1'
#
loop_
_entity.id
_entity.type
_entity.pdbx_description
1 polymer ?
#
loop_
_entity_poly.entity_id
_entity_poly.type
_entity_poly.pdbx_seq_one_letter_code
_entity_poly.pdbx_strand_id
1 'polypeptide(L)'
;MGACGAKQLSGARGLDAGDDTLGGSTENTEPREVARPSDKFPESQPYLAETVHPSLLGRFYRPKNVTFESSIKLNVTEGVSPWILGTPGGGSVGSKESSQPGLSNASKPSSLRVAGTTDAGASPESTRSSDAGLLQEKAVQITGADSPVALEKIGVSVVCKKGYKPTCPNNDGFFVSHVRGCTVCCVLDGHGPFGHEICHVVQQDLLRLTTDNPDLPIRSKSVLQEAFLKAHSNLQSKCDSFRLDSKFSGTTVTVLVYLRKQNKLFTAHVGNSRAVLCKMNRYGCGVRAVDLTVDHTPTNNKELRRIVKAGGQVRALGGDGLHRIFLTSGCLPGLAVARSIGDTLAGGAGVISLPEIREYKIDAKRDKFLLLCTDGVWNVLSSQEAVEIANSAEQQEWRTAPEELARESWRRWINEEQIFADDMTVLFLKLC
;
A
#
# COMPACT_ATOMS: atom_id res chain seq x y z
N MET A 1 4.06 58.42 16.23
CA MET A 1 5.12 59.45 16.17
C MET A 1 6.44 58.72 16.35
N GLY A 2 7.50 58.86 15.55
CA GLY A 2 7.70 59.67 14.33
C GLY A 2 8.96 59.23 13.56
N ALA A 3 9.35 60.00 12.54
CA ALA A 3 10.52 59.81 11.65
C ALA A 3 11.87 59.58 12.42
N CYS A 4 12.89 58.89 11.90
CA CYS A 4 13.49 58.77 10.55
C CYS A 4 14.48 59.91 10.17
N GLY A 5 15.63 59.52 9.60
CA GLY A 5 16.79 60.38 9.24
C GLY A 5 17.91 60.38 10.30
N ALA A 6 19.22 60.43 9.98
CA ALA A 6 19.95 60.34 8.69
C ALA A 6 21.41 59.85 9.00
N LYS A 7 22.57 60.23 8.42
CA LYS A 7 22.97 61.26 7.42
C LYS A 7 24.45 61.06 6.93
N GLN A 8 24.72 61.10 5.62
CA GLN A 8 25.99 61.54 4.97
C GLN A 8 27.32 60.74 5.20
N LEU A 9 28.42 60.86 4.43
CA LEU A 9 28.81 61.71 3.27
C LEU A 9 29.92 61.07 2.36
N SER A 10 30.15 61.67 1.18
CA SER A 10 31.31 61.57 0.24
C SER A 10 31.45 60.32 -0.67
N GLY A 11 31.85 60.43 -1.96
CA GLY A 11 31.89 61.64 -2.83
C GLY A 11 32.70 61.54 -4.15
N ALA A 12 32.05 61.87 -5.29
CA ALA A 12 32.60 62.26 -6.64
C ALA A 12 33.51 61.24 -7.41
N ARG A 13 33.49 61.07 -8.75
CA ARG A 13 32.85 61.71 -9.94
C ARG A 13 32.40 60.59 -10.94
N GLY A 14 31.73 60.80 -12.09
CA GLY A 14 31.10 61.99 -12.69
C GLY A 14 31.59 62.32 -14.12
N LEU A 15 30.65 62.55 -15.06
CA LEU A 15 30.77 63.08 -16.46
C LEU A 15 31.30 62.09 -17.53
N ASP A 16 30.78 61.99 -18.77
CA ASP A 16 29.61 62.60 -19.50
C ASP A 16 29.08 61.56 -20.54
N ALA A 17 27.88 61.59 -21.17
CA ALA A 17 26.78 62.55 -21.45
C ALA A 17 26.69 63.06 -22.92
N GLY A 18 25.46 63.26 -23.44
CA GLY A 18 25.12 63.62 -24.84
C GLY A 18 24.84 62.39 -25.74
N ASP A 19 23.64 61.99 -26.19
CA ASP A 19 22.26 62.53 -26.23
C ASP A 19 21.76 63.06 -27.61
N ASP A 20 20.42 63.07 -27.76
CA ASP A 20 19.55 63.68 -28.79
C ASP A 20 19.31 63.07 -30.21
N THR A 21 18.11 62.47 -30.37
CA THR A 21 16.98 62.80 -31.29
C THR A 21 17.18 63.05 -32.83
N LEU A 22 16.18 62.97 -33.74
CA LEU A 22 14.74 62.60 -33.74
C LEU A 22 14.25 62.18 -35.16
N GLY A 23 13.11 61.48 -35.25
CA GLY A 23 12.23 61.42 -36.44
C GLY A 23 12.39 60.20 -37.38
N GLY A 24 11.37 59.73 -38.12
CA GLY A 24 9.92 60.02 -38.00
C GLY A 24 9.16 60.21 -39.33
N SER A 25 8.68 59.14 -39.97
CA SER A 25 7.64 59.19 -41.04
C SER A 25 6.94 57.83 -41.23
N THR A 26 5.79 57.83 -41.93
CA THR A 26 4.82 56.72 -42.01
C THR A 26 4.54 56.27 -43.45
N GLU A 27 4.36 54.96 -43.67
CA GLU A 27 3.46 54.35 -44.67
C GLU A 27 3.27 52.85 -44.29
N ASN A 28 2.08 52.23 -44.19
CA ASN A 28 0.94 52.06 -45.11
C ASN A 28 1.19 51.14 -46.32
N THR A 29 1.05 49.83 -46.12
CA THR A 29 0.74 48.84 -47.18
C THR A 29 -0.20 47.75 -46.67
N GLU A 30 -1.25 47.42 -47.43
CA GLU A 30 -2.25 46.39 -47.11
C GLU A 30 -1.74 44.94 -47.36
N PRO A 31 -2.32 43.92 -46.71
CA PRO A 31 -1.95 42.53 -46.93
C PRO A 31 -2.47 42.01 -48.28
N ARG A 32 -1.57 41.50 -49.14
CA ARG A 32 -1.96 40.81 -50.38
C ARG A 32 -2.35 39.35 -50.13
N GLU A 33 -3.51 38.99 -50.65
CA GLU A 33 -4.03 37.62 -50.71
C GLU A 33 -3.20 36.74 -51.66
N VAL A 34 -2.82 35.53 -51.23
CA VAL A 34 -2.17 34.52 -52.08
C VAL A 34 -2.73 33.12 -51.81
N ALA A 35 -3.20 32.50 -52.90
CA ALA A 35 -3.70 31.14 -53.12
C ALA A 35 -3.51 30.05 -52.03
N ARG A 36 -4.58 29.29 -51.79
CA ARG A 36 -4.55 27.97 -51.14
C ARG A 36 -3.96 26.91 -52.09
N PRO A 37 -3.06 26.01 -51.64
CA PRO A 37 -2.89 24.70 -52.23
C PRO A 37 -4.03 23.78 -51.79
N SER A 38 -4.59 23.00 -52.70
CA SER A 38 -5.61 21.98 -52.40
C SER A 38 -5.05 20.56 -52.43
N ASP A 39 -5.87 19.62 -51.95
CA ASP A 39 -5.84 18.17 -52.19
C ASP A 39 -4.88 17.25 -51.40
N LYS A 40 -5.50 16.15 -50.94
CA LYS A 40 -4.93 14.81 -50.68
C LYS A 40 -4.05 14.65 -49.43
N PHE A 41 -4.71 14.72 -48.28
CA PHE A 41 -4.47 13.71 -47.24
C PHE A 41 -4.87 12.32 -47.80
N PRO A 42 -4.09 11.24 -47.55
CA PRO A 42 -4.52 9.88 -47.88
C PRO A 42 -5.67 9.45 -46.96
N GLU A 43 -6.65 8.76 -47.52
CA GLU A 43 -7.81 8.27 -46.78
C GLU A 43 -7.44 7.20 -45.75
N SER A 44 -8.21 7.14 -44.66
CA SER A 44 -8.02 6.17 -43.58
C SER A 44 -8.21 4.73 -44.07
N GLN A 45 -7.14 3.94 -44.07
CA GLN A 45 -7.29 2.48 -44.09
C GLN A 45 -7.85 2.01 -42.74
N PRO A 46 -9.02 1.34 -42.68
CA PRO A 46 -9.49 0.73 -41.45
C PRO A 46 -8.62 -0.48 -41.14
N TYR A 47 -7.87 -0.43 -40.03
CA TYR A 47 -7.19 -1.61 -39.53
C TYR A 47 -8.24 -2.63 -39.11
N LEU A 48 -8.20 -3.81 -39.73
CA LEU A 48 -9.12 -4.91 -39.44
C LEU A 48 -8.94 -5.38 -38.00
N ALA A 49 -9.90 -5.05 -37.14
CA ALA A 49 -10.12 -5.81 -35.92
C ALA A 49 -10.66 -7.18 -36.32
N GLU A 50 -9.88 -8.24 -36.13
CA GLU A 50 -10.36 -9.61 -36.30
C GLU A 50 -11.39 -9.92 -35.20
N THR A 51 -12.67 -9.81 -35.55
CA THR A 51 -13.79 -10.09 -34.67
C THR A 51 -13.81 -11.56 -34.27
N VAL A 52 -13.22 -11.89 -33.11
CA VAL A 52 -13.27 -13.23 -32.53
C VAL A 52 -14.74 -13.57 -32.23
N HIS A 53 -15.31 -14.45 -33.07
CA HIS A 53 -16.74 -14.72 -33.07
C HIS A 53 -17.19 -15.36 -31.73
N PRO A 54 -18.29 -14.90 -31.09
CA PRO A 54 -18.71 -15.35 -29.76
C PRO A 54 -19.00 -16.86 -29.58
N SER A 55 -18.96 -17.65 -30.66
CA SER A 55 -19.25 -19.10 -30.65
C SER A 55 -18.06 -19.99 -30.31
N LEU A 56 -16.86 -19.45 -30.05
CA LEU A 56 -15.65 -20.25 -29.73
C LEU A 56 -15.36 -20.40 -28.22
N LEU A 57 -16.03 -19.64 -27.34
CA LEU A 57 -15.97 -19.80 -25.87
C LEU A 57 -16.83 -20.99 -25.38
N GLY A 58 -16.67 -22.15 -26.02
CA GLY A 58 -17.75 -23.13 -26.20
C GLY A 58 -17.48 -24.58 -25.81
N ARG A 59 -16.50 -24.91 -24.95
CA ARG A 59 -16.39 -26.25 -24.30
C ARG A 59 -15.37 -26.29 -23.13
N PHE A 60 -15.67 -27.16 -22.15
CA PHE A 60 -14.80 -27.61 -21.05
C PHE A 60 -14.29 -26.61 -19.99
N TYR A 61 -15.20 -26.00 -19.23
CA TYR A 61 -15.30 -26.36 -17.80
C TYR A 61 -16.72 -26.13 -17.27
N ARG A 62 -17.24 -27.05 -16.46
CA ARG A 62 -18.44 -26.83 -15.63
C ARG A 62 -18.03 -27.04 -14.17
N PRO A 63 -17.96 -25.99 -13.34
CA PRO A 63 -17.94 -26.17 -11.90
C PRO A 63 -19.19 -26.96 -11.49
N LYS A 64 -19.02 -28.03 -10.71
CA LYS A 64 -20.14 -28.59 -9.95
C LYS A 64 -20.51 -27.60 -8.86
N ASN A 65 -21.79 -27.54 -8.48
CA ASN A 65 -22.25 -26.69 -7.39
C ASN A 65 -21.46 -27.02 -6.10
N VAL A 66 -20.64 -26.08 -5.64
CA VAL A 66 -20.02 -26.10 -4.31
C VAL A 66 -20.33 -24.77 -3.65
N THR A 67 -21.35 -24.76 -2.80
CA THR A 67 -21.65 -23.67 -1.88
C THR A 67 -20.57 -23.62 -0.81
N PHE A 68 -19.57 -22.76 -1.01
CA PHE A 68 -18.56 -22.50 0.03
C PHE A 68 -19.14 -21.55 1.09
N GLU A 69 -19.67 -22.13 2.17
CA GLU A 69 -19.72 -21.44 3.45
C GLU A 69 -18.29 -21.26 3.97
N SER A 70 -17.71 -20.07 3.80
CA SER A 70 -16.48 -19.68 4.51
C SER A 70 -16.78 -19.26 5.97
N SER A 71 -17.66 -20.02 6.64
CA SER A 71 -18.04 -19.84 8.03
C SER A 71 -16.89 -20.27 8.94
N ILE A 72 -16.15 -19.29 9.49
CA ILE A 72 -15.05 -19.55 10.42
C ILE A 72 -15.60 -20.25 11.67
N LYS A 73 -15.33 -21.55 11.80
CA LYS A 73 -15.64 -22.33 13.00
C LYS A 73 -14.67 -21.98 14.14
N LEU A 74 -14.95 -20.87 14.82
CA LEU A 74 -14.43 -20.62 16.15
C LEU A 74 -15.02 -21.67 17.09
N ASN A 75 -14.16 -22.46 17.76
CA ASN A 75 -14.58 -23.31 18.88
C ASN A 75 -14.87 -22.44 20.11
N VAL A 76 -16.01 -21.76 20.09
CA VAL A 76 -16.64 -21.19 21.29
C VAL A 76 -17.61 -22.23 21.82
N THR A 77 -17.43 -22.66 23.07
CA THR A 77 -18.38 -23.53 23.76
C THR A 77 -19.67 -22.75 24.04
N GLU A 78 -20.73 -23.10 23.30
CA GLU A 78 -22.17 -22.88 23.53
C GLU A 78 -22.60 -21.60 24.28
N GLY A 79 -23.26 -20.65 23.57
CA GLY A 79 -23.60 -19.34 24.13
C GLY A 79 -24.79 -18.55 23.53
N VAL A 80 -25.65 -19.18 22.71
CA VAL A 80 -26.94 -18.62 22.19
C VAL A 80 -26.83 -17.48 21.14
N SER A 81 -27.77 -17.48 20.20
CA SER A 81 -28.07 -16.42 19.24
C SER A 81 -29.54 -16.55 18.74
N PRO A 82 -30.13 -15.56 18.05
CA PRO A 82 -30.06 -14.10 18.23
C PRO A 82 -31.46 -13.48 18.50
N TRP A 83 -31.56 -12.15 18.43
CA TRP A 83 -32.76 -11.33 18.69
C TRP A 83 -34.04 -11.72 17.94
N ILE A 84 -35.16 -11.86 18.68
CA ILE A 84 -36.54 -11.60 18.20
C ILE A 84 -37.30 -10.83 19.31
N LEU A 85 -38.14 -9.87 18.93
CA LEU A 85 -39.01 -9.09 19.83
C LEU A 85 -40.35 -9.81 20.11
N GLY A 86 -40.75 -9.89 21.37
CA GLY A 86 -42.05 -10.41 21.81
C GLY A 86 -42.27 -10.13 23.31
N THR A 87 -43.52 -9.83 23.71
CA THR A 87 -43.85 -9.37 25.08
C THR A 87 -44.67 -10.44 25.86
N PRO A 88 -45.26 -10.20 27.05
CA PRO A 88 -44.79 -10.86 28.27
C PRO A 88 -45.76 -11.89 28.87
N GLY A 89 -45.24 -12.87 29.61
CA GLY A 89 -46.02 -13.82 30.41
C GLY A 89 -45.20 -14.38 31.58
N GLY A 90 -45.76 -14.39 32.79
CA GLY A 90 -45.08 -14.88 34.01
C GLY A 90 -45.22 -16.39 34.24
N GLY A 91 -44.37 -16.97 35.10
CA GLY A 91 -44.42 -18.40 35.43
C GLY A 91 -43.35 -18.83 36.46
N SER A 92 -43.75 -18.85 37.73
CA SER A 92 -42.92 -19.14 38.92
C SER A 92 -42.44 -20.60 39.06
N VAL A 93 -41.43 -20.82 39.93
CA VAL A 93 -40.92 -22.11 40.50
C VAL A 93 -40.15 -23.05 39.53
N GLY A 94 -39.04 -23.71 39.89
CA GLY A 94 -38.18 -23.65 41.09
C GLY A 94 -37.67 -25.03 41.57
N SER A 95 -36.50 -25.08 42.26
CA SER A 95 -35.86 -26.26 42.93
C SER A 95 -35.40 -27.41 42.01
N LYS A 96 -34.44 -28.33 42.31
CA LYS A 96 -33.47 -28.63 43.43
C LYS A 96 -32.40 -29.64 42.86
N GLU A 97 -31.23 -29.99 43.42
CA GLU A 97 -30.46 -29.53 44.61
C GLU A 97 -28.93 -29.77 44.48
N SER A 98 -28.46 -31.03 44.36
CA SER A 98 -27.10 -31.48 44.74
C SER A 98 -26.73 -32.84 44.07
N SER A 99 -25.54 -33.46 44.15
CA SER A 99 -24.35 -33.34 45.05
C SER A 99 -23.02 -33.75 44.37
N GLN A 100 -21.87 -33.44 44.99
CA GLN A 100 -20.51 -34.00 44.71
C GLN A 100 -20.21 -35.23 45.63
N PRO A 101 -18.97 -35.77 45.86
CA PRO A 101 -17.62 -35.53 45.29
C PRO A 101 -16.70 -36.77 45.03
N GLY A 102 -15.46 -36.53 44.56
CA GLY A 102 -14.30 -37.48 44.52
C GLY A 102 -13.58 -37.51 43.15
N LEU A 103 -12.27 -37.24 42.96
CA LEU A 103 -11.01 -37.77 43.54
C LEU A 103 -10.77 -39.26 43.20
N SER A 104 -9.62 -39.72 42.65
CA SER A 104 -8.34 -39.04 42.33
C SER A 104 -7.43 -39.80 41.33
N ASN A 105 -6.35 -39.14 40.89
CA ASN A 105 -5.02 -39.66 40.46
C ASN A 105 -4.85 -40.82 39.44
N ALA A 106 -4.57 -40.40 38.20
CA ALA A 106 -3.50 -40.83 37.29
C ALA A 106 -2.66 -42.12 37.55
N SER A 107 -2.56 -42.99 36.53
CA SER A 107 -1.28 -43.50 35.99
C SER A 107 -1.38 -44.07 34.56
N LYS A 108 -0.32 -43.92 33.76
CA LYS A 108 0.03 -44.68 32.54
C LYS A 108 1.16 -45.68 32.94
N PRO A 109 1.63 -46.66 32.11
CA PRO A 109 1.48 -46.82 30.65
C PRO A 109 1.24 -48.27 30.15
N SER A 110 1.16 -48.49 28.82
CA SER A 110 2.18 -49.26 28.04
C SER A 110 1.69 -49.79 26.67
N SER A 111 2.67 -49.97 25.77
CA SER A 111 2.76 -50.78 24.55
C SER A 111 1.55 -51.54 23.96
N LEU A 112 1.44 -51.49 22.62
CA LEU A 112 1.62 -52.68 21.78
C LEU A 112 2.01 -52.30 20.33
N ARG A 113 2.87 -53.13 19.70
CA ARG A 113 3.14 -53.14 18.25
C ARG A 113 2.63 -54.47 17.69
N VAL A 114 2.01 -54.45 16.51
CA VAL A 114 1.91 -55.61 15.62
C VAL A 114 2.12 -55.11 14.19
N ALA A 115 2.78 -55.90 13.34
CA ALA A 115 2.96 -55.63 11.92
C ALA A 115 2.25 -56.69 11.07
N GLY A 116 1.85 -56.34 9.85
CA GLY A 116 1.23 -57.24 8.88
C GLY A 116 1.43 -56.72 7.46
N THR A 117 1.78 -57.62 6.54
CA THR A 117 2.20 -57.33 5.16
C THR A 117 1.28 -57.98 4.14
N THR A 118 1.01 -57.33 3.00
CA THR A 118 0.85 -58.00 1.69
C THR A 118 0.98 -57.02 0.50
N ASP A 119 2.00 -57.27 -0.30
CA ASP A 119 2.18 -57.15 -1.76
C ASP A 119 1.45 -56.17 -2.73
N ALA A 120 2.31 -55.72 -3.67
CA ALA A 120 2.14 -55.61 -5.13
C ALA A 120 1.26 -54.52 -5.81
N GLY A 121 1.92 -53.65 -6.59
CA GLY A 121 1.56 -53.47 -8.01
C GLY A 121 1.35 -52.05 -8.56
N ALA A 122 2.43 -51.31 -8.87
CA ALA A 122 2.41 -50.20 -9.86
C ALA A 122 3.83 -49.82 -10.34
N SER A 123 3.93 -49.26 -11.55
CA SER A 123 5.18 -48.77 -12.18
C SER A 123 5.65 -47.40 -11.63
N PRO A 124 6.94 -47.03 -11.76
CA PRO A 124 7.47 -45.80 -11.18
C PRO A 124 7.15 -44.55 -12.03
N GLU A 125 6.05 -43.87 -11.72
CA GLU A 125 5.92 -42.45 -12.10
C GLU A 125 6.84 -41.59 -11.25
N SER A 126 7.56 -40.66 -11.89
CA SER A 126 8.51 -39.79 -11.21
C SER A 126 7.79 -38.70 -10.41
N THR A 127 7.79 -38.84 -9.09
CA THR A 127 7.26 -37.85 -8.16
C THR A 127 8.04 -36.55 -8.22
N ARG A 128 7.61 -35.64 -9.11
CA ARG A 128 7.89 -34.21 -8.97
C ARG A 128 7.25 -33.74 -7.66
N SER A 129 8.04 -33.69 -6.59
CA SER A 129 7.68 -32.91 -5.40
C SER A 129 7.42 -31.47 -5.85
N SER A 130 6.17 -31.03 -5.73
CA SER A 130 5.79 -29.67 -6.08
C SER A 130 6.33 -28.69 -5.05
N ASP A 131 6.88 -27.56 -5.50
CA ASP A 131 7.37 -26.45 -4.66
C ASP A 131 6.25 -25.69 -3.91
N ALA A 132 5.06 -26.28 -3.81
CA ALA A 132 3.84 -25.73 -3.22
C ALA A 132 3.88 -25.49 -1.69
N GLY A 133 5.05 -25.70 -1.06
CA GLY A 133 5.27 -25.46 0.38
C GLY A 133 5.99 -24.15 0.71
N LEU A 134 6.42 -23.36 -0.29
CA LEU A 134 7.35 -22.23 -0.09
C LEU A 134 6.70 -20.84 -0.07
N LEU A 135 5.44 -20.72 -0.49
CA LEU A 135 4.63 -19.50 -0.35
C LEU A 135 3.55 -19.75 0.70
N GLN A 136 3.81 -19.33 1.95
CA GLN A 136 2.80 -19.38 3.00
C GLN A 136 1.61 -18.48 2.67
N GLU A 137 0.40 -18.96 3.01
CA GLU A 137 -0.80 -18.13 3.12
C GLU A 137 -0.46 -16.86 3.92
N LYS A 138 -0.82 -15.68 3.37
CA LYS A 138 -0.24 -14.36 3.70
C LYS A 138 0.16 -14.23 5.17
N ALA A 139 1.45 -14.42 5.43
CA ALA A 139 1.94 -14.49 6.79
C ALA A 139 1.80 -13.13 7.49
N VAL A 140 0.81 -13.04 8.38
CA VAL A 140 0.63 -11.97 9.37
C VAL A 140 1.75 -12.11 10.41
N GLN A 141 2.97 -11.73 10.03
CA GLN A 141 4.17 -11.91 10.85
C GLN A 141 4.24 -10.84 11.95
N ILE A 142 3.62 -11.14 13.10
CA ILE A 142 3.62 -10.27 14.28
C ILE A 142 4.78 -10.63 15.23
N THR A 143 6.02 -10.49 14.75
CA THR A 143 7.20 -10.93 15.50
C THR A 143 7.31 -10.24 16.86
N GLY A 144 7.16 -11.02 17.93
CA GLY A 144 7.16 -10.58 19.33
C GLY A 144 5.78 -10.31 19.93
N ALA A 145 4.70 -10.62 19.21
CA ALA A 145 3.32 -10.32 19.61
C ALA A 145 2.32 -11.27 18.91
N ASP A 146 2.50 -12.59 19.07
CA ASP A 146 1.81 -13.68 18.34
C ASP A 146 0.32 -13.88 18.71
N SER A 147 -0.41 -12.81 19.00
CA SER A 147 -1.84 -12.80 19.33
C SER A 147 -2.44 -11.41 19.07
N PRO A 148 -3.71 -11.29 18.63
CA PRO A 148 -4.40 -9.99 18.51
C PRO A 148 -4.34 -9.15 19.81
N VAL A 149 -4.40 -9.81 20.98
CA VAL A 149 -4.28 -9.19 22.31
C VAL A 149 -2.95 -8.42 22.49
N ALA A 150 -1.90 -8.79 21.75
CA ALA A 150 -0.62 -8.10 21.78
C ALA A 150 -0.55 -6.90 20.81
N LEU A 151 -1.28 -6.93 19.69
CA LEU A 151 -1.48 -5.75 18.83
C LEU A 151 -2.24 -4.65 19.57
N GLU A 152 -3.29 -5.00 20.32
CA GLU A 152 -4.06 -4.05 21.15
C GLU A 152 -3.18 -3.33 22.17
N LYS A 153 -2.29 -4.07 22.86
CA LYS A 153 -1.34 -3.52 23.85
C LYS A 153 -0.35 -2.53 23.25
N ILE A 154 -0.07 -2.61 21.95
CA ILE A 154 0.77 -1.64 21.23
C ILE A 154 -0.06 -0.63 20.41
N GLY A 155 -1.39 -0.63 20.56
CA GLY A 155 -2.31 0.30 19.92
C GLY A 155 -2.42 0.12 18.40
N VAL A 156 -2.28 -1.09 17.87
CA VAL A 156 -2.39 -1.36 16.41
C VAL A 156 -3.65 -2.16 16.09
N SER A 157 -4.36 -1.75 15.04
CA SER A 157 -5.38 -2.56 14.35
C SER A 157 -5.08 -2.54 12.87
N VAL A 158 -5.37 -3.63 12.15
CA VAL A 158 -5.05 -3.78 10.73
C VAL A 158 -6.06 -4.67 10.03
N VAL A 159 -6.43 -4.27 8.82
CA VAL A 159 -7.27 -5.03 7.88
C VAL A 159 -6.52 -5.12 6.55
N CYS A 160 -6.47 -6.30 5.95
CA CYS A 160 -5.99 -6.54 4.59
C CYS A 160 -7.06 -7.38 3.88
N LYS A 161 -7.65 -6.86 2.80
CA LYS A 161 -8.72 -7.51 2.05
C LYS A 161 -8.33 -7.66 0.59
N LYS A 162 -8.76 -8.77 -0.02
CA LYS A 162 -8.66 -8.95 -1.47
C LYS A 162 -9.69 -8.07 -2.15
N GLY A 163 -9.29 -7.36 -3.21
CA GLY A 163 -10.17 -6.63 -4.11
C GLY A 163 -11.10 -7.52 -4.93
N TYR A 164 -11.98 -6.90 -5.71
CA TYR A 164 -12.76 -7.61 -6.73
C TYR A 164 -11.92 -7.83 -7.99
N LYS A 165 -10.92 -8.70 -7.86
CA LYS A 165 -9.96 -9.10 -8.91
C LYS A 165 -10.05 -10.62 -9.14
N PRO A 166 -10.89 -11.12 -10.07
CA PRO A 166 -11.22 -12.55 -10.13
C PRO A 166 -10.03 -13.49 -10.38
N THR A 167 -9.10 -13.10 -11.24
CA THR A 167 -7.98 -13.95 -11.71
C THR A 167 -6.68 -13.77 -10.93
N CYS A 168 -6.50 -12.64 -10.22
CA CYS A 168 -5.29 -12.34 -9.46
C CYS A 168 -5.37 -12.88 -8.02
N PRO A 169 -4.25 -13.17 -7.34
CA PRO A 169 -4.20 -13.22 -5.88
C PRO A 169 -4.47 -11.82 -5.29
N ASN A 170 -4.48 -11.72 -3.96
CA ASN A 170 -4.34 -10.42 -3.29
C ASN A 170 -2.85 -10.07 -3.23
N ASN A 171 -2.43 -8.96 -3.82
CA ASN A 171 -1.01 -8.61 -3.93
C ASN A 171 -0.44 -7.86 -2.72
N ASP A 172 -1.28 -7.29 -1.84
CA ASP A 172 -0.84 -6.50 -0.69
C ASP A 172 0.06 -7.28 0.30
N GLY A 173 0.79 -6.57 1.15
CA GLY A 173 1.54 -7.12 2.26
C GLY A 173 1.52 -6.19 3.45
N PHE A 174 1.72 -6.73 4.65
CA PHE A 174 1.95 -5.92 5.83
C PHE A 174 2.73 -6.70 6.89
N PHE A 175 3.42 -5.97 7.75
CA PHE A 175 3.96 -6.54 8.99
C PHE A 175 3.88 -5.53 10.13
N VAL A 176 3.83 -6.06 11.36
CA VAL A 176 3.84 -5.27 12.59
C VAL A 176 4.77 -5.95 13.59
N SER A 177 5.71 -5.23 14.16
CA SER A 177 6.55 -5.76 15.24
C SER A 177 6.74 -4.71 16.32
N HIS A 178 6.89 -5.15 17.58
CA HIS A 178 7.29 -4.28 18.67
C HIS A 178 8.58 -4.80 19.31
N VAL A 179 9.70 -4.11 19.03
CA VAL A 179 11.04 -4.55 19.44
C VAL A 179 11.83 -3.38 20.03
N ARG A 180 12.50 -3.60 21.16
CA ARG A 180 13.35 -2.60 21.85
C ARG A 180 12.63 -1.26 22.15
N GLY A 181 11.30 -1.27 22.31
CA GLY A 181 10.47 -0.08 22.52
C GLY A 181 10.09 0.70 21.24
N CYS A 182 10.42 0.15 20.07
CA CYS A 182 10.02 0.64 18.76
C CYS A 182 8.79 -0.15 18.30
N THR A 183 7.69 0.51 17.92
CA THR A 183 6.66 -0.12 17.10
C THR A 183 7.05 0.10 15.63
N VAL A 184 7.22 -0.97 14.87
CA VAL A 184 7.46 -0.96 13.42
C VAL A 184 6.20 -1.45 12.74
N CYS A 185 5.69 -0.68 11.79
CA CYS A 185 4.54 -1.01 10.95
C CYS A 185 4.96 -0.86 9.48
N CYS A 186 4.53 -1.76 8.62
CA CYS A 186 4.73 -1.64 7.18
C CYS A 186 3.47 -2.03 6.44
N VAL A 187 3.15 -1.29 5.37
CA VAL A 187 2.22 -1.71 4.32
C VAL A 187 2.96 -1.78 2.99
N LEU A 188 2.58 -2.73 2.16
CA LEU A 188 3.08 -2.98 0.82
C LEU A 188 1.88 -3.21 -0.10
N ASP A 189 1.92 -2.71 -1.32
CA ASP A 189 1.06 -3.16 -2.42
C ASP A 189 1.97 -3.78 -3.50
N GLY A 190 1.50 -4.83 -4.18
CA GLY A 190 2.28 -5.58 -5.17
C GLY A 190 1.69 -5.46 -6.57
N HIS A 191 2.55 -5.25 -7.57
CA HIS A 191 2.11 -5.05 -8.96
C HIS A 191 2.93 -5.87 -9.96
N GLY A 192 2.37 -6.05 -11.15
CA GLY A 192 2.95 -6.89 -12.20
C GLY A 192 2.68 -8.40 -12.03
N PRO A 193 3.18 -9.24 -12.95
CA PRO A 193 2.83 -10.66 -13.02
C PRO A 193 3.16 -11.49 -11.77
N PHE A 194 4.20 -11.10 -11.02
CA PHE A 194 4.63 -11.73 -9.76
C PHE A 194 4.49 -10.75 -8.56
N GLY A 195 3.58 -9.78 -8.64
CA GLY A 195 3.46 -8.71 -7.64
C GLY A 195 3.27 -9.23 -6.21
N HIS A 196 2.49 -10.30 -6.04
CA HIS A 196 2.28 -10.98 -4.76
C HIS A 196 3.57 -11.59 -4.19
N GLU A 197 4.33 -12.31 -5.01
CA GLU A 197 5.55 -13.00 -4.60
C GLU A 197 6.69 -12.01 -4.32
N ILE A 198 6.83 -10.97 -5.13
CA ILE A 198 7.79 -9.88 -4.89
C ILE A 198 7.43 -9.16 -3.58
N CYS A 199 6.16 -8.81 -3.38
CA CYS A 199 5.65 -8.21 -2.14
C CYS A 199 6.00 -9.09 -0.92
N HIS A 200 5.70 -10.40 -0.96
CA HIS A 200 6.02 -11.34 0.13
C HIS A 200 7.52 -11.42 0.43
N VAL A 201 8.37 -11.51 -0.60
CA VAL A 201 9.83 -11.57 -0.45
C VAL A 201 10.39 -10.28 0.17
N VAL A 202 9.87 -9.12 -0.22
CA VAL A 202 10.26 -7.81 0.31
C VAL A 202 9.73 -7.60 1.72
N GLN A 203 8.50 -8.05 2.03
CA GLN A 203 7.91 -8.02 3.37
C GLN A 203 8.82 -8.75 4.39
N GLN A 204 9.25 -9.98 4.07
CA GLN A 204 10.13 -10.78 4.94
C GLN A 204 11.49 -10.09 5.19
N ASP A 205 12.12 -9.56 4.13
CA ASP A 205 13.43 -8.91 4.28
C ASP A 205 13.33 -7.59 5.05
N LEU A 206 12.33 -6.75 4.78
CA LEU A 206 12.18 -5.46 5.48
C LEU A 206 11.81 -5.63 6.95
N LEU A 207 11.00 -6.65 7.29
CA LEU A 207 10.77 -7.05 8.67
C LEU A 207 12.12 -7.34 9.34
N ARG A 208 12.84 -8.36 8.86
CA ARG A 208 14.10 -8.81 9.43
C ARG A 208 15.17 -7.71 9.50
N LEU A 209 15.40 -7.00 8.40
CA LEU A 209 16.43 -5.96 8.28
C LEU A 209 16.18 -4.75 9.20
N THR A 210 14.94 -4.53 9.65
CA THR A 210 14.62 -3.50 10.64
C THR A 210 14.56 -4.06 12.07
N THR A 211 13.91 -5.20 12.29
CA THR A 211 13.70 -5.77 13.64
C THR A 211 14.97 -6.31 14.28
N ASP A 212 15.87 -6.90 13.49
CA ASP A 212 17.10 -7.54 13.98
C ASP A 212 18.19 -6.49 14.22
N ASN A 213 18.15 -5.35 13.51
CA ASN A 213 19.21 -4.35 13.53
C ASN A 213 19.23 -3.59 14.88
N PRO A 214 20.27 -3.74 15.72
CA PRO A 214 20.31 -3.19 17.09
C PRO A 214 20.25 -1.66 17.12
N ASP A 215 20.67 -0.99 16.05
CA ASP A 215 20.73 0.48 15.95
C ASP A 215 19.40 1.13 15.58
N LEU A 216 18.33 0.38 15.28
CA LEU A 216 17.02 0.94 14.92
C LEU A 216 16.53 2.13 15.80
N PRO A 217 16.60 2.12 17.15
CA PRO A 217 16.21 3.25 17.99
C PRO A 217 17.22 4.42 18.06
N ILE A 218 18.41 4.27 17.47
CA ILE A 218 19.54 5.21 17.54
C ILE A 218 19.78 5.87 16.18
N ARG A 219 19.81 5.07 15.11
CA ARG A 219 20.17 5.44 13.74
C ARG A 219 19.04 5.15 12.74
N SER A 220 17.77 5.34 13.15
CA SER A 220 16.58 4.91 12.42
C SER A 220 16.59 5.26 10.92
N LYS A 221 17.05 6.47 10.56
CA LYS A 221 17.21 6.90 9.16
C LYS A 221 18.17 6.03 8.35
N SER A 222 19.35 5.73 8.90
CA SER A 222 20.35 4.87 8.26
C SER A 222 19.85 3.45 8.15
N VAL A 223 19.30 2.88 9.24
CA VAL A 223 18.76 1.51 9.27
C VAL A 223 17.64 1.33 8.23
N LEU A 224 16.72 2.30 8.10
CA LEU A 224 15.66 2.26 7.10
C LEU A 224 16.22 2.39 5.66
N GLN A 225 17.18 3.28 5.41
CA GLN A 225 17.79 3.42 4.08
C GLN A 225 18.56 2.15 3.67
N GLU A 226 19.36 1.59 4.59
CA GLU A 226 20.10 0.35 4.40
C GLU A 226 19.16 -0.84 4.20
N ALA A 227 18.05 -0.92 4.95
CA ALA A 227 17.05 -1.99 4.80
C ALA A 227 16.38 -1.99 3.42
N PHE A 228 15.94 -0.83 2.91
CA PHE A 228 15.32 -0.74 1.57
C PHE A 228 16.31 -1.12 0.45
N LEU A 229 17.52 -0.55 0.48
CA LEU A 229 18.54 -0.82 -0.53
C LEU A 229 18.98 -2.30 -0.50
N LYS A 230 19.09 -2.89 0.69
CA LYS A 230 19.44 -4.31 0.85
C LYS A 230 18.30 -5.25 0.50
N ALA A 231 17.04 -4.93 0.82
CA ALA A 231 15.88 -5.70 0.36
C ALA A 231 15.79 -5.71 -1.18
N HIS A 232 16.01 -4.58 -1.83
CA HIS A 232 16.06 -4.51 -3.30
C HIS A 232 17.24 -5.30 -3.91
N SER A 233 18.42 -5.27 -3.28
CA SER A 233 19.58 -6.06 -3.71
C SER A 233 19.36 -7.57 -3.52
N ASN A 234 18.85 -7.98 -2.35
CA ASN A 234 18.48 -9.37 -2.05
C ASN A 234 17.43 -9.91 -3.02
N LEU A 235 16.46 -9.08 -3.43
CA LEU A 235 15.38 -9.47 -4.33
C LEU A 235 15.91 -10.04 -5.64
N GLN A 236 16.98 -9.46 -6.19
CA GLN A 236 17.58 -9.93 -7.45
C GLN A 236 18.06 -11.38 -7.33
N SER A 237 18.86 -11.70 -6.32
CA SER A 237 19.35 -13.07 -6.08
C SER A 237 18.23 -14.06 -5.70
N LYS A 238 17.17 -13.59 -5.05
CA LYS A 238 15.98 -14.41 -4.75
C LYS A 238 15.13 -14.67 -6.00
N CYS A 239 15.00 -13.71 -6.90
CA CYS A 239 14.33 -13.88 -8.19
C CYS A 239 14.97 -15.00 -9.02
N ASP A 240 16.30 -15.04 -9.11
CA ASP A 240 17.02 -16.13 -9.77
C ASP A 240 16.74 -17.50 -9.13
N SER A 241 16.68 -17.54 -7.79
CA SER A 241 16.45 -18.76 -7.00
C SER A 241 15.03 -19.31 -7.14
N PHE A 242 14.03 -18.44 -7.14
CA PHE A 242 12.60 -18.80 -7.16
C PHE A 242 11.94 -18.65 -8.56
N ARG A 243 12.70 -18.26 -9.59
CA ARG A 243 12.24 -18.00 -10.96
C ARG A 243 11.16 -16.90 -11.07
N LEU A 244 11.23 -15.90 -10.20
CA LEU A 244 10.31 -14.75 -10.17
C LEU A 244 10.82 -13.62 -11.06
N ASP A 245 9.98 -12.98 -11.87
CA ASP A 245 10.40 -11.81 -12.64
C ASP A 245 10.22 -10.49 -11.89
N SER A 246 11.34 -9.89 -11.48
CA SER A 246 11.41 -8.51 -10.95
C SER A 246 11.73 -7.45 -12.00
N LYS A 247 11.57 -7.74 -13.31
CA LYS A 247 11.69 -6.73 -14.38
C LYS A 247 10.36 -6.02 -14.60
N PHE A 248 9.26 -6.77 -14.66
CA PHE A 248 7.90 -6.29 -14.83
C PHE A 248 7.02 -6.40 -13.57
N SER A 249 7.58 -6.90 -12.46
CA SER A 249 6.89 -6.97 -11.17
C SER A 249 7.66 -6.21 -10.09
N GLY A 250 6.92 -5.65 -9.15
CA GLY A 250 7.45 -4.84 -8.06
C GLY A 250 6.45 -4.68 -6.92
N THR A 251 6.83 -3.86 -5.95
CA THR A 251 5.98 -3.51 -4.82
C THR A 251 6.21 -2.07 -4.36
N THR A 252 5.14 -1.37 -3.99
CA THR A 252 5.22 -0.14 -3.21
C THR A 252 5.42 -0.50 -1.73
N VAL A 253 6.07 0.37 -0.98
CA VAL A 253 6.44 0.09 0.41
C VAL A 253 6.37 1.36 1.23
N THR A 254 5.62 1.32 2.33
CA THR A 254 5.61 2.40 3.34
C THR A 254 5.82 1.82 4.73
N VAL A 255 7.02 2.04 5.27
CA VAL A 255 7.44 1.68 6.63
C VAL A 255 7.30 2.88 7.56
N LEU A 256 6.78 2.63 8.76
CA LEU A 256 6.70 3.57 9.87
C LEU A 256 7.36 2.96 11.12
N VAL A 257 8.22 3.74 11.78
CA VAL A 257 8.90 3.38 13.03
C VAL A 257 8.55 4.41 14.10
N TYR A 258 7.76 4.01 15.09
CA TYR A 258 7.42 4.83 16.26
C TYR A 258 8.30 4.46 17.46
N LEU A 259 9.25 5.35 17.79
CA LEU A 259 10.08 5.26 18.98
C LEU A 259 9.29 5.79 20.19
N ARG A 260 8.41 4.95 20.75
CA ARG A 260 7.44 5.34 21.79
C ARG A 260 8.09 6.11 22.97
N LYS A 261 9.24 5.64 23.48
CA LYS A 261 9.97 6.31 24.58
C LYS A 261 10.55 7.70 24.23
N GLN A 262 10.69 8.04 22.95
CA GLN A 262 11.26 9.31 22.49
C GLN A 262 10.21 10.29 21.95
N ASN A 263 8.94 9.87 21.81
CA ASN A 263 7.92 10.58 21.04
C ASN A 263 8.39 10.97 19.63
N LYS A 264 9.19 10.10 19.00
CA LYS A 264 9.72 10.28 17.64
C LYS A 264 9.16 9.24 16.68
N LEU A 265 8.86 9.70 15.48
CA LEU A 265 8.31 8.92 14.39
C LEU A 265 9.23 9.05 13.18
N PHE A 266 9.50 7.94 12.49
CA PHE A 266 10.17 7.93 11.20
C PHE A 266 9.27 7.26 10.17
N THR A 267 9.18 7.84 8.98
CA THR A 267 8.58 7.19 7.80
C THR A 267 9.67 6.98 6.75
N ALA A 268 9.62 5.85 6.05
CA ALA A 268 10.45 5.55 4.89
C ALA A 268 9.58 4.89 3.82
N HIS A 269 9.62 5.40 2.58
CA HIS A 269 8.70 4.91 1.56
C HIS A 269 9.19 5.01 0.11
N VAL A 270 8.65 4.13 -0.73
CA VAL A 270 8.66 4.16 -2.20
C VAL A 270 7.26 3.84 -2.73
N GLY A 271 6.84 4.49 -3.83
CA GLY A 271 5.50 4.33 -4.41
C GLY A 271 4.47 5.35 -3.90
N ASN A 272 3.19 5.01 -4.03
CA ASN A 272 2.00 5.81 -3.69
C ASN A 272 1.25 5.34 -2.43
N SER A 273 1.53 4.15 -1.88
CA SER A 273 1.09 3.76 -0.52
C SER A 273 1.45 4.86 0.51
N ARG A 274 0.46 5.45 1.19
CA ARG A 274 0.62 6.68 1.98
C ARG A 274 0.49 6.45 3.49
N ALA A 275 1.24 7.23 4.28
CA ALA A 275 1.10 7.37 5.72
C ALA A 275 0.58 8.76 6.09
N VAL A 276 -0.50 8.82 6.88
CA VAL A 276 -1.22 10.04 7.26
C VAL A 276 -1.36 10.12 8.78
N LEU A 277 -1.14 11.30 9.34
CA LEU A 277 -1.32 11.61 10.76
C LEU A 277 -2.64 12.34 10.99
N CYS A 278 -3.46 11.83 11.91
CA CYS A 278 -4.60 12.56 12.46
C CYS A 278 -4.14 13.53 13.57
N LYS A 279 -4.35 14.82 13.35
CA LYS A 279 -3.99 15.90 14.29
C LYS A 279 -5.20 16.78 14.63
N MET A 280 -5.50 16.92 15.93
CA MET A 280 -6.54 17.82 16.43
C MET A 280 -6.28 19.27 15.98
N ASN A 281 -7.34 19.97 15.60
CA ASN A 281 -7.28 21.42 15.33
C ASN A 281 -6.94 22.21 16.59
N ARG A 282 -6.40 23.43 16.43
CA ARG A 282 -5.86 24.23 17.55
C ARG A 282 -6.89 24.55 18.66
N TYR A 283 -8.17 24.58 18.29
CA TYR A 283 -9.29 24.94 19.16
C TYR A 283 -10.06 23.72 19.68
N GLY A 284 -9.56 22.49 19.48
CA GLY A 284 -10.24 21.25 19.85
C GLY A 284 -11.39 20.84 18.90
N CYS A 285 -11.97 21.77 18.16
CA CYS A 285 -13.02 21.52 17.17
C CYS A 285 -12.47 20.74 15.95
N GLY A 286 -12.69 19.43 15.94
CA GLY A 286 -12.40 18.54 14.81
C GLY A 286 -10.93 18.18 14.61
N VAL A 287 -10.72 17.32 13.62
CA VAL A 287 -9.43 16.74 13.24
C VAL A 287 -8.99 17.24 11.86
N ARG A 288 -7.69 17.07 11.58
CA ARG A 288 -7.12 17.34 10.26
C ARG A 288 -6.04 16.32 9.93
N ALA A 289 -6.03 15.87 8.68
CA ALA A 289 -4.95 15.08 8.13
C ALA A 289 -3.64 15.89 8.03
N VAL A 290 -2.53 15.17 8.14
CA VAL A 290 -1.17 15.64 7.84
C VAL A 290 -0.44 14.50 7.16
N ASP A 291 -0.22 14.61 5.85
CA ASP A 291 0.50 13.59 5.08
C ASP A 291 1.98 13.54 5.52
N LEU A 292 2.41 12.37 5.99
CA LEU A 292 3.80 12.15 6.42
C LEU A 292 4.69 11.70 5.25
N THR A 293 4.09 11.06 4.25
CA THR A 293 4.68 10.67 2.96
C THR A 293 4.18 11.60 1.84
N VAL A 294 4.79 11.56 0.66
CA VAL A 294 4.25 12.23 -0.55
C VAL A 294 4.47 11.31 -1.72
N ASP A 295 3.36 10.92 -2.36
CA ASP A 295 3.29 9.89 -3.37
C ASP A 295 4.30 10.12 -4.51
N HIS A 296 5.02 9.05 -4.84
CA HIS A 296 6.02 9.05 -5.90
C HIS A 296 5.35 8.85 -7.27
N THR A 297 4.45 9.74 -7.66
CA THR A 297 3.77 9.67 -8.96
C THR A 297 4.71 10.08 -10.12
N PRO A 298 4.48 9.60 -11.36
CA PRO A 298 5.22 10.03 -12.55
C PRO A 298 5.05 11.53 -12.87
N THR A 299 3.97 12.16 -12.40
CA THR A 299 3.69 13.59 -12.53
C THR A 299 4.34 14.46 -11.45
N ASN A 300 4.88 13.88 -10.39
CA ASN A 300 5.54 14.62 -9.32
C ASN A 300 6.80 15.33 -9.84
N ASN A 301 6.86 16.67 -9.71
CA ASN A 301 7.95 17.50 -10.23
C ASN A 301 9.38 17.06 -9.83
N LYS A 302 9.56 16.39 -8.69
CA LYS A 302 10.87 15.84 -8.28
C LYS A 302 11.22 14.57 -9.07
N GLU A 303 10.21 13.73 -9.30
CA GLU A 303 10.34 12.41 -9.90
C GLU A 303 10.37 12.51 -11.43
N LEU A 304 9.47 13.29 -12.04
CA LEU A 304 9.44 13.60 -13.48
C LEU A 304 10.79 14.09 -14.01
N ARG A 305 11.45 15.01 -13.29
CA ARG A 305 12.79 15.52 -13.66
C ARG A 305 13.88 14.45 -13.59
N ARG A 306 13.74 13.42 -12.74
CA ARG A 306 14.65 12.27 -12.72
C ARG A 306 14.38 11.33 -13.89
N ILE A 307 13.11 11.02 -14.15
CA ILE A 307 12.67 10.15 -15.25
C ILE A 307 13.15 10.70 -16.60
N VAL A 308 12.86 11.96 -16.89
CA VAL A 308 13.29 12.62 -18.14
C VAL A 308 14.82 12.72 -18.23
N LYS A 309 15.53 12.99 -17.13
CA LYS A 309 17.00 12.99 -17.12
C LYS A 309 17.61 11.61 -17.37
N ALA A 310 16.88 10.52 -17.07
CA ALA A 310 17.27 9.15 -17.40
C ALA A 310 16.85 8.71 -18.82
N GLY A 311 16.21 9.57 -19.61
CA GLY A 311 15.68 9.23 -20.95
C GLY A 311 14.31 8.52 -20.93
N GLY A 312 13.73 8.33 -19.73
CA GLY A 312 12.38 7.81 -19.56
C GLY A 312 11.31 8.81 -20.00
N GLN A 313 10.19 8.31 -20.51
CA GLN A 313 9.04 9.09 -20.92
C GLN A 313 7.88 8.91 -19.94
N VAL A 314 7.20 10.01 -19.60
CA VAL A 314 5.92 9.99 -18.86
C VAL A 314 4.80 10.33 -19.82
N ARG A 315 3.81 9.43 -19.95
CA ARG A 315 2.68 9.58 -20.87
C ARG A 315 1.43 8.94 -20.25
N ALA A 316 0.24 9.49 -20.51
CA ALA A 316 -0.99 8.71 -20.36
C ALA A 316 -1.15 7.79 -21.58
N LEU A 317 -1.78 6.62 -21.43
CA LEU A 317 -2.12 5.72 -22.54
C LEU A 317 -3.61 5.43 -22.53
N GLY A 318 -4.33 5.86 -23.57
CA GLY A 318 -5.78 5.75 -23.64
C GLY A 318 -6.50 6.83 -22.83
N GLY A 319 -7.76 6.57 -22.49
CA GLY A 319 -8.66 7.52 -21.85
C GLY A 319 -8.64 7.54 -20.31
N ASP A 320 -7.82 6.73 -19.65
CA ASP A 320 -7.76 6.63 -18.18
C ASP A 320 -7.15 7.88 -17.51
N GLY A 321 -6.42 8.71 -18.26
CA GLY A 321 -5.68 9.87 -17.76
C GLY A 321 -4.46 9.51 -16.88
N LEU A 322 -4.22 8.23 -16.62
CA LEU A 322 -3.19 7.75 -15.70
C LEU A 322 -1.82 7.84 -16.38
N HIS A 323 -1.00 8.76 -15.87
CA HIS A 323 0.35 8.97 -16.35
C HIS A 323 1.26 7.84 -15.91
N ARG A 324 1.90 7.17 -16.87
CA ARG A 324 2.71 5.97 -16.71
C ARG A 324 4.13 6.20 -17.24
N ILE A 325 5.10 5.43 -16.74
CA ILE A 325 6.52 5.53 -17.09
C ILE A 325 6.90 4.50 -18.14
N PHE A 326 7.65 4.95 -19.15
CA PHE A 326 8.10 4.15 -20.28
C PHE A 326 9.59 4.36 -20.55
N LEU A 327 10.23 3.29 -21.06
CA LEU A 327 11.49 3.40 -21.78
C LEU A 327 11.28 4.14 -23.10
N THR A 328 12.33 4.78 -23.60
CA THR A 328 12.29 5.56 -24.86
C THR A 328 11.88 4.73 -26.08
N SER A 329 12.14 3.42 -26.05
CA SER A 329 12.03 2.49 -27.18
C SER A 329 10.74 1.64 -27.19
N GLY A 330 9.62 2.15 -26.70
CA GLY A 330 8.32 1.46 -26.83
C GLY A 330 7.26 1.87 -25.82
N CYS A 331 6.40 0.91 -25.46
CA CYS A 331 5.28 1.06 -24.52
C CYS A 331 5.46 0.23 -23.23
N LEU A 332 6.71 -0.10 -22.88
CA LEU A 332 7.06 -0.81 -21.64
C LEU A 332 7.89 0.09 -20.71
N PRO A 333 7.82 -0.09 -19.37
CA PRO A 333 6.96 -1.05 -18.66
C PRO A 333 5.52 -0.56 -18.44
N GLY A 334 5.26 0.75 -18.49
CA GLY A 334 3.92 1.32 -18.22
C GLY A 334 3.59 1.51 -16.73
N LEU A 335 4.62 1.68 -15.90
CA LEU A 335 4.50 1.73 -14.45
C LEU A 335 3.87 3.04 -13.95
N ALA A 336 2.88 2.94 -13.05
CA ALA A 336 2.16 4.09 -12.49
C ALA A 336 2.86 4.75 -11.28
N VAL A 337 3.99 4.22 -10.82
CA VAL A 337 4.81 4.76 -9.73
C VAL A 337 6.25 5.02 -10.17
N ALA A 338 6.86 6.09 -9.67
CA ALA A 338 8.22 6.53 -9.98
C ALA A 338 9.29 5.93 -9.04
N ARG A 339 8.88 5.22 -7.99
CA ARG A 339 9.74 4.47 -7.07
C ARG A 339 9.02 3.20 -6.60
N SER A 340 9.76 2.12 -6.42
CA SER A 340 9.27 0.81 -5.99
C SER A 340 10.45 -0.08 -5.58
N ILE A 341 10.18 -1.23 -4.96
CA ILE A 341 11.15 -2.32 -4.85
C ILE A 341 10.77 -3.41 -5.86
N GLY A 342 11.62 -3.60 -6.87
CA GLY A 342 11.36 -4.44 -8.04
C GLY A 342 11.58 -3.63 -9.32
N ASP A 343 10.76 -3.85 -10.34
CA ASP A 343 10.70 -3.06 -11.57
C ASP A 343 12.07 -2.75 -12.20
N THR A 344 12.97 -3.72 -12.19
CA THR A 344 14.38 -3.52 -12.56
C THR A 344 14.55 -3.04 -14.02
N LEU A 345 13.58 -3.31 -14.91
CA LEU A 345 13.53 -2.72 -16.25
C LEU A 345 13.16 -1.23 -16.22
N ALA A 346 12.25 -0.82 -15.33
CA ALA A 346 11.87 0.58 -15.13
C ALA A 346 13.03 1.44 -14.55
N GLY A 347 14.03 0.80 -13.94
CA GLY A 347 15.30 1.43 -13.58
C GLY A 347 15.97 2.14 -14.76
N GLY A 348 15.88 1.55 -15.97
CA GLY A 348 16.35 2.16 -17.22
C GLY A 348 15.55 3.40 -17.67
N ALA A 349 14.39 3.66 -17.07
CA ALA A 349 13.58 4.87 -17.25
C ALA A 349 13.66 5.83 -16.04
N GLY A 350 14.57 5.59 -15.09
CA GLY A 350 14.76 6.45 -13.91
C GLY A 350 13.83 6.16 -12.73
N VAL A 351 13.16 5.01 -12.69
CA VAL A 351 12.53 4.50 -11.45
C VAL A 351 13.62 4.06 -10.46
N ILE A 352 13.45 4.32 -9.17
CA ILE A 352 14.47 4.01 -8.14
C ILE A 352 13.87 3.39 -6.87
N SER A 353 14.62 2.51 -6.22
CA SER A 353 14.26 1.87 -4.95
C SER A 353 14.75 2.62 -3.70
N LEU A 354 15.36 3.80 -3.87
CA LEU A 354 15.81 4.65 -2.76
C LEU A 354 14.61 5.32 -2.07
N PRO A 355 14.33 5.03 -0.78
CA PRO A 355 13.20 5.60 -0.08
C PRO A 355 13.36 7.11 0.15
N GLU A 356 12.23 7.83 0.18
CA GLU A 356 12.20 9.11 0.89
C GLU A 356 11.90 8.86 2.37
N ILE A 357 12.79 9.36 3.23
CA ILE A 357 12.75 9.16 4.69
C ILE A 357 12.52 10.48 5.39
N ARG A 358 11.56 10.54 6.32
CA ARG A 358 11.26 11.72 7.13
C ARG A 358 11.26 11.39 8.63
N GLU A 359 11.47 12.42 9.45
CA GLU A 359 11.39 12.35 10.92
C GLU A 359 10.35 13.36 11.40
N TYR A 360 9.49 12.92 12.32
CA TYR A 360 8.43 13.73 12.92
C TYR A 360 8.44 13.56 14.44
N LYS A 361 8.13 14.63 15.18
CA LYS A 361 8.02 14.60 16.65
C LYS A 361 6.55 14.66 17.05
N ILE A 362 6.09 13.63 17.75
CA ILE A 362 4.71 13.50 18.22
C ILE A 362 4.40 14.58 19.26
N ASP A 363 3.34 15.34 19.00
CA ASP A 363 2.71 16.29 19.91
C ASP A 363 1.54 15.57 20.59
N ALA A 364 1.82 14.89 21.71
CA ALA A 364 0.89 14.03 22.43
C ALA A 364 -0.40 14.73 22.94
N LYS A 365 -0.49 16.07 22.83
CA LYS A 365 -1.73 16.82 23.12
C LYS A 365 -2.67 16.91 21.92
N ARG A 366 -2.20 16.64 20.71
CA ARG A 366 -2.93 16.88 19.46
C ARG A 366 -2.84 15.74 18.45
N ASP A 367 -1.78 14.98 18.43
CA ASP A 367 -1.61 13.83 17.55
C ASP A 367 -2.32 12.62 18.14
N LYS A 368 -3.27 12.06 17.38
CA LYS A 368 -4.22 11.05 17.88
C LYS A 368 -3.88 9.64 17.42
N PHE A 369 -3.80 9.47 16.11
CA PHE A 369 -3.52 8.19 15.46
C PHE A 369 -2.88 8.41 14.09
N LEU A 370 -2.34 7.32 13.56
CA LEU A 370 -1.71 7.23 12.25
C LEU A 370 -2.47 6.22 11.40
N LEU A 371 -2.63 6.53 10.11
CA LEU A 371 -3.12 5.61 9.09
C LEU A 371 -1.97 5.30 8.13
N LEU A 372 -1.69 4.02 7.90
CA LEU A 372 -0.87 3.52 6.79
C LEU A 372 -1.79 2.69 5.89
N CYS A 373 -1.94 3.06 4.62
CA CYS A 373 -2.76 2.28 3.69
C CYS A 373 -2.08 2.10 2.33
N THR A 374 -2.51 1.06 1.60
CA THR A 374 -2.24 0.90 0.16
C THR A 374 -3.17 1.78 -0.67
N ASP A 375 -2.90 1.92 -1.97
CA ASP A 375 -3.59 2.88 -2.83
C ASP A 375 -5.02 2.45 -3.21
N GLY A 376 -5.39 1.18 -3.04
CA GLY A 376 -6.79 0.72 -2.98
C GLY A 376 -7.67 1.45 -1.94
N VAL A 377 -7.07 2.25 -1.05
CA VAL A 377 -7.75 3.26 -0.23
C VAL A 377 -7.52 4.67 -0.81
N TRP A 378 -6.27 5.06 -1.07
CA TRP A 378 -5.90 6.44 -1.43
C TRP A 378 -6.33 6.90 -2.83
N ASN A 379 -6.69 5.98 -3.72
CA ASN A 379 -7.23 6.29 -5.04
C ASN A 379 -8.71 6.71 -4.97
N VAL A 380 -9.44 6.30 -3.92
CA VAL A 380 -10.88 6.58 -3.73
C VAL A 380 -11.21 7.45 -2.51
N LEU A 381 -10.27 7.61 -1.57
CA LEU A 381 -10.41 8.46 -0.37
C LEU A 381 -9.26 9.46 -0.26
N SER A 382 -9.60 10.73 -0.06
CA SER A 382 -8.61 11.73 0.33
C SER A 382 -8.10 11.49 1.77
N SER A 383 -6.89 11.99 2.05
CA SER A 383 -6.29 11.88 3.39
C SER A 383 -7.17 12.48 4.50
N GLN A 384 -7.96 13.52 4.20
CA GLN A 384 -8.86 14.16 5.16
C GLN A 384 -10.10 13.31 5.44
N GLU A 385 -10.79 12.81 4.40
CA GLU A 385 -11.94 11.91 4.57
C GLU A 385 -11.55 10.65 5.34
N ALA A 386 -10.40 10.04 5.00
CA ALA A 386 -9.92 8.86 5.70
C ALA A 386 -9.66 9.13 7.19
N VAL A 387 -9.12 10.31 7.54
CA VAL A 387 -8.94 10.74 8.93
C VAL A 387 -10.27 11.03 9.63
N GLU A 388 -11.28 11.56 8.94
CA GLU A 388 -12.61 11.84 9.50
C GLU A 388 -13.41 10.54 9.76
N ILE A 389 -13.38 9.59 8.82
CA ILE A 389 -13.96 8.24 8.98
C ILE A 389 -13.29 7.52 10.15
N ALA A 390 -11.95 7.45 10.15
CA ALA A 390 -11.19 6.78 11.20
C ALA A 390 -11.39 7.43 12.57
N ASN A 391 -11.49 8.76 12.65
CA ASN A 391 -11.80 9.46 13.91
C ASN A 391 -13.23 9.15 14.40
N SER A 392 -14.20 9.05 13.49
CA SER A 392 -15.58 8.73 13.85
C SER A 392 -15.72 7.29 14.39
N ALA A 393 -14.90 6.37 13.89
CA ALA A 393 -14.74 5.02 14.44
C ALA A 393 -13.95 5.01 15.77
N GLU A 394 -12.89 5.81 15.89
CA GLU A 394 -12.05 5.94 17.11
C GLU A 394 -12.86 6.31 18.36
N GLN A 395 -13.89 7.14 18.18
CA GLN A 395 -14.80 7.59 19.23
C GLN A 395 -15.79 6.51 19.70
N GLN A 396 -15.91 5.40 18.98
CA GLN A 396 -16.79 4.26 19.32
C GLN A 396 -15.95 3.05 19.76
N GLU A 397 -15.11 2.54 18.85
CA GLU A 397 -14.16 1.47 19.10
C GLU A 397 -13.05 1.55 18.05
N TRP A 398 -11.90 2.14 18.42
CA TRP A 398 -10.75 2.39 17.54
C TRP A 398 -10.26 1.18 16.74
N ARG A 399 -10.50 -0.05 17.21
CA ARG A 399 -10.17 -1.28 16.48
C ARG A 399 -10.91 -1.40 15.15
N THR A 400 -12.12 -0.83 15.01
CA THR A 400 -12.92 -0.92 13.78
C THR A 400 -12.49 0.07 12.69
N ALA A 401 -11.70 1.10 13.01
CA ALA A 401 -11.34 2.15 12.05
C ALA A 401 -10.73 1.62 10.72
N PRO A 402 -9.88 0.56 10.70
CA PRO A 402 -9.46 -0.10 9.47
C PRO A 402 -10.58 -0.78 8.66
N GLU A 403 -11.53 -1.39 9.35
CA GLU A 403 -12.67 -2.11 8.76
C GLU A 403 -13.70 -1.14 8.17
N GLU A 404 -13.96 -0.02 8.86
CA GLU A 404 -14.79 1.08 8.34
C GLU A 404 -14.16 1.72 7.09
N LEU A 405 -12.85 2.00 7.12
CA LEU A 405 -12.13 2.55 5.95
C LEU A 405 -12.12 1.58 4.77
N ALA A 406 -11.85 0.29 4.99
CA ALA A 406 -11.89 -0.71 3.93
C ALA A 406 -13.31 -0.84 3.34
N ARG A 407 -14.36 -0.78 4.16
CA ARG A 407 -15.75 -0.86 3.68
C ARG A 407 -16.17 0.35 2.85
N GLU A 408 -15.80 1.56 3.27
CA GLU A 408 -16.07 2.78 2.48
C GLU A 408 -15.24 2.80 1.19
N SER A 409 -13.96 2.38 1.23
CA SER A 409 -13.13 2.26 0.03
C SER A 409 -13.74 1.29 -0.99
N TRP A 410 -14.12 0.09 -0.53
CA TRP A 410 -14.84 -0.90 -1.36
C TRP A 410 -16.14 -0.34 -1.93
N ARG A 411 -16.92 0.39 -1.11
CA ARG A 411 -18.16 1.03 -1.56
C ARG A 411 -17.91 2.03 -2.68
N ARG A 412 -16.83 2.81 -2.63
CA ARG A 412 -16.47 3.77 -3.69
C ARG A 412 -16.05 3.06 -4.98
N TRP A 413 -15.10 2.13 -4.91
CA TRP A 413 -14.67 1.31 -6.05
C TRP A 413 -15.85 0.69 -6.81
N ILE A 414 -16.79 0.05 -6.12
CA ILE A 414 -17.95 -0.59 -6.75
C ILE A 414 -18.96 0.44 -7.31
N ASN A 415 -19.01 1.67 -6.80
CA ASN A 415 -19.85 2.72 -7.40
C ASN A 415 -19.19 3.37 -8.63
N GLU A 416 -17.87 3.53 -8.62
CA GLU A 416 -17.09 4.20 -9.66
C GLU A 416 -16.77 3.27 -10.84
N GLU A 417 -16.23 2.08 -10.59
CA GLU A 417 -15.78 1.12 -11.61
C GLU A 417 -16.78 -0.01 -11.90
N GLN A 418 -17.76 -0.25 -11.01
CA GLN A 418 -18.84 -1.27 -11.10
C GLN A 418 -18.41 -2.76 -11.14
N ILE A 419 -17.28 -3.08 -11.79
CA ILE A 419 -16.77 -4.45 -12.02
C ILE A 419 -15.33 -4.64 -11.54
N PHE A 420 -14.78 -3.69 -10.80
CA PHE A 420 -13.44 -3.72 -10.22
C PHE A 420 -13.43 -3.10 -8.82
N ALA A 421 -12.55 -3.62 -7.97
CA ALA A 421 -12.11 -2.97 -6.73
C ALA A 421 -10.71 -3.48 -6.44
N ASP A 422 -9.79 -2.61 -6.03
CA ASP A 422 -8.41 -3.04 -5.79
C ASP A 422 -8.23 -3.77 -4.45
N ASP A 423 -7.07 -4.41 -4.26
CA ASP A 423 -6.67 -4.89 -2.94
C ASP A 423 -6.50 -3.69 -1.99
N MET A 424 -6.82 -3.91 -0.72
CA MET A 424 -6.78 -2.82 0.25
C MET A 424 -6.28 -3.29 1.61
N THR A 425 -5.26 -2.58 2.09
CA THR A 425 -4.70 -2.74 3.42
C THR A 425 -4.79 -1.41 4.15
N VAL A 426 -5.35 -1.45 5.35
CA VAL A 426 -5.46 -0.31 6.25
C VAL A 426 -4.87 -0.70 7.59
N LEU A 427 -3.85 0.03 8.03
CA LEU A 427 -3.21 -0.11 9.34
C LEU A 427 -3.43 1.16 10.14
N PHE A 428 -4.09 1.03 11.28
CA PHE A 428 -4.32 2.08 12.26
C PHE A 428 -3.36 1.91 13.44
N LEU A 429 -2.64 2.98 13.80
CA LEU A 429 -1.75 3.02 14.95
C LEU A 429 -2.14 4.17 15.90
N LYS A 430 -2.64 3.81 17.09
CA LYS A 430 -3.01 4.72 18.17
C LYS A 430 -1.76 5.24 18.90
N LEU A 431 -1.70 6.57 19.07
CA LEU A 431 -0.54 7.24 19.67
C LEU A 431 -0.66 7.38 21.19
N CYS A 432 -1.89 7.49 21.71
CA CYS A 432 -2.24 7.78 23.10
C CYS A 432 -3.25 6.76 23.64
#